data_AF-A0A2N8TAN4-F1
#
_entry.id   AF-A0A2N8TAN4-F1
#
_cell.length_a   1.000
_cell.length_b   1.000
_cell.length_c   1.000
_cell.angle_alpha   90.00
_cell.angle_beta   90.00
_cell.angle_gamma   90.00
#
_symmetry.space_group_name_H-M   'P 1'
#
loop_
_entity.id
_entity.type
_entity.pdbx_description
1 polymer ?
#
loop_
_entity_poly.entity_id
_entity_poly.type
_entity_poly.pdbx_seq_one_letter_code
_entity_poly.pdbx_strand_id
1 'polypeptide(L)'
;LDDGVLNTYFLQWVDDKDPILSDLAHRFLDRVPLKSARITDQTRSLLPELKQLVAEAGFDSEYYTAENDSYDLPYDAYDPTSKKPRTQIELMQSDGSLVELSTVSDLVRAISGKVSRDERFFFPKEMLIDSNESLFTDTFEAFQAHIKNNII
;
A
#
# COMPACT_ATOMS: atom_id res chain seq x y z
N LEU A 1 -7.56 -24.69 3.16
CA LEU A 1 -6.82 -23.67 3.94
C LEU A 1 -7.79 -22.55 4.18
N ASP A 2 -7.89 -22.08 5.42
CA ASP A 2 -8.75 -20.96 5.82
C ASP A 2 -7.98 -20.04 6.77
N ASP A 3 -8.57 -18.88 7.08
CA ASP A 3 -7.95 -17.86 7.93
C ASP A 3 -7.66 -18.37 9.35
N GLY A 4 -8.47 -19.32 9.85
CA GLY A 4 -8.27 -19.93 11.17
C GLY A 4 -6.99 -20.76 11.22
N VAL A 5 -6.70 -21.51 10.15
CA VAL A 5 -5.43 -22.24 10.01
C VAL A 5 -4.24 -21.28 10.02
N LEU A 6 -4.31 -20.17 9.26
CA LEU A 6 -3.25 -19.17 9.21
C LEU A 6 -3.02 -18.51 10.58
N ASN A 7 -4.09 -18.04 11.22
CA ASN A 7 -4.00 -17.41 12.55
C ASN A 7 -3.42 -18.37 13.61
N THR A 8 -3.76 -19.66 13.53
CA THR A 8 -3.20 -20.67 14.45
C THR A 8 -1.69 -20.80 14.28
N TYR A 9 -1.17 -20.77 13.04
CA TYR A 9 0.27 -20.80 12.80
C TYR A 9 0.96 -19.50 13.20
N PHE A 10 0.35 -18.33 12.94
CA PHE A 10 0.90 -17.06 13.41
C PHE A 10 1.02 -17.02 14.94
N LEU A 11 0.04 -17.56 15.67
CA LEU A 11 0.11 -17.68 17.13
C LEU A 11 1.25 -18.58 17.61
N GLN A 12 1.63 -19.60 16.84
CA GLN A 12 2.78 -20.45 17.15
C GLN A 12 4.11 -19.74 16.83
N TRP A 13 4.15 -18.98 15.74
CA TRP A 13 5.37 -18.31 15.26
C TRP A 13 5.77 -17.10 16.08
N VAL A 14 4.87 -16.54 16.87
CA VAL A 14 5.18 -15.53 17.89
C VAL A 14 6.37 -15.93 18.77
N ASP A 15 6.48 -17.21 19.15
CA ASP A 15 7.59 -17.73 19.98
C ASP A 15 8.69 -18.44 19.15
N ASP A 16 8.74 -18.23 17.82
CA ASP A 16 9.77 -18.83 16.96
C ASP A 16 11.17 -18.26 17.27
N LYS A 17 12.21 -19.03 16.93
CA LYS A 17 13.61 -18.61 17.12
C LYS A 17 14.07 -17.62 16.07
N ASP A 18 13.42 -17.59 14.90
CA ASP A 18 13.67 -16.57 13.89
C ASP A 18 13.01 -15.24 14.33
N PRO A 19 13.82 -14.21 14.65
CA PRO A 19 13.30 -12.94 15.15
C PRO A 19 12.45 -12.19 14.11
N ILE A 20 12.69 -12.37 12.81
CA ILE A 20 11.89 -11.70 11.77
C ILE A 20 10.51 -12.36 11.68
N LEU A 21 10.47 -13.68 11.65
CA LEU A 21 9.21 -14.42 11.62
C LEU A 21 8.36 -14.14 12.87
N SER A 22 8.99 -14.17 14.05
CA SER A 22 8.35 -13.86 15.33
C SER A 22 7.78 -12.44 15.35
N ASP A 23 8.56 -11.44 14.95
CA ASP A 23 8.10 -10.04 14.94
C ASP A 23 6.97 -9.81 13.92
N LEU A 24 7.07 -10.36 12.70
CA LEU A 24 6.01 -10.21 11.69
C LEU A 24 4.71 -10.91 12.12
N ALA A 25 4.80 -12.06 12.79
CA ALA A 25 3.63 -12.73 13.36
C ALA A 25 2.98 -11.87 14.46
N HIS A 26 3.78 -11.30 15.36
CA HIS A 26 3.32 -10.33 16.36
C HIS A 26 2.64 -9.13 15.70
N ARG A 27 3.28 -8.49 14.73
CA ARG A 27 2.72 -7.32 14.03
C ARG A 27 1.37 -7.62 13.39
N PHE A 28 1.21 -8.80 12.80
CA PHE A 28 -0.06 -9.21 12.21
C PHE A 28 -1.14 -9.38 13.27
N LEU A 29 -0.87 -10.15 14.33
CA LEU A 29 -1.83 -10.46 15.39
C LEU A 29 -2.20 -9.25 16.26
N ASP A 30 -1.21 -8.41 16.60
CA ASP A 30 -1.36 -7.25 17.48
C ASP A 30 -1.69 -5.96 16.70
N ARG A 31 -1.88 -6.07 15.38
CA ARG A 31 -2.26 -4.96 14.49
C ARG A 31 -1.26 -3.79 14.55
N VAL A 32 0.01 -4.10 14.32
CA VAL A 32 1.12 -3.15 14.17
C VAL A 32 1.54 -3.06 12.70
N PRO A 33 0.74 -2.40 11.84
CA PRO A 33 1.04 -2.33 10.41
C PRO A 33 2.25 -1.45 10.13
N LEU A 34 2.91 -1.73 9.01
CA LEU A 34 3.87 -0.80 8.41
C LEU A 34 3.17 0.53 8.05
N LYS A 35 3.91 1.62 8.16
CA LYS A 35 3.51 2.93 7.65
C LYS A 35 3.80 2.99 6.15
N SER A 36 3.21 3.96 5.45
CA SER A 36 3.56 4.20 4.05
C SER A 36 3.50 5.66 3.65
N ALA A 37 4.31 6.00 2.67
CA ALA A 37 4.35 7.30 2.01
C ALA A 37 4.18 7.11 0.50
N ARG A 38 3.54 8.07 -0.15
CA ARG A 38 3.31 8.06 -1.59
C ARG A 38 4.63 8.28 -2.32
N ILE A 39 4.86 7.52 -3.39
CA ILE A 39 5.98 7.69 -4.30
C ILE A 39 5.53 8.28 -5.64
N THR A 40 6.45 8.94 -6.31
CA THR A 40 6.29 9.44 -7.67
C THR A 40 7.47 8.98 -8.52
N ASP A 41 7.34 9.05 -9.85
CA ASP A 41 8.44 8.71 -10.75
C ASP A 41 9.74 9.48 -10.44
N GLN A 42 9.62 10.71 -9.93
CA GLN A 42 10.76 11.54 -9.55
C GLN A 42 11.43 11.09 -8.26
N THR A 43 10.68 10.52 -7.32
CA THR A 43 11.16 10.16 -5.98
C THR A 43 11.54 8.69 -5.85
N ARG A 44 11.25 7.87 -6.86
CA ARG A 44 11.67 6.46 -6.97
C ARG A 44 13.19 6.25 -6.81
N SER A 45 14.01 7.21 -7.25
CA SER A 45 15.47 7.11 -7.10
C SER A 45 15.95 7.21 -5.65
N LEU A 46 15.11 7.68 -4.73
CA LEU A 46 15.42 7.80 -3.29
C LEU A 46 15.16 6.49 -2.54
N LEU A 47 14.42 5.53 -3.13
CA LEU A 47 14.05 4.29 -2.44
C LEU A 47 15.24 3.43 -2.00
N PRO A 48 16.34 3.30 -2.77
CA PRO A 48 17.52 2.58 -2.29
C PRO A 48 18.11 3.19 -1.01
N GLU A 49 18.17 4.51 -0.91
CA GLU A 49 18.67 5.22 0.28
C GLU A 49 17.72 5.02 1.47
N LEU A 50 16.41 5.13 1.25
CA LEU A 50 15.41 4.90 2.30
C LEU A 50 15.45 3.46 2.83
N LYS A 51 15.63 2.46 1.95
CA LYS A 51 15.82 1.06 2.35
C LYS A 51 17.10 0.87 3.16
N GLN A 52 18.18 1.55 2.81
CA GLN A 52 19.43 1.54 3.56
C GLN A 52 19.24 2.12 4.97
N LEU A 53 18.58 3.28 5.09
CA LEU A 53 18.30 3.89 6.40
C LEU A 53 17.43 2.99 7.29
N VAL A 54 16.46 2.27 6.72
CA VAL A 54 15.67 1.25 7.44
C VAL A 54 16.56 0.11 7.94
N ALA A 55 17.49 -0.37 7.11
CA ALA A 55 18.46 -1.40 7.50
C ALA A 55 19.42 -0.93 8.60
N GLU A 56 19.90 0.32 8.53
CA GLU A 56 20.77 0.92 9.54
C GLU A 56 20.07 1.07 10.90
N ALA A 57 18.75 1.24 10.91
CA ALA A 57 17.91 1.24 12.11
C ALA A 57 17.64 -0.16 12.69
N GLY A 58 18.16 -1.22 12.06
CA GLY A 58 18.05 -2.61 12.55
C GLY A 58 16.87 -3.40 11.96
N PHE A 59 16.16 -2.88 10.96
CA PHE A 59 15.09 -3.57 10.28
C PHE A 59 15.55 -4.12 8.94
N ASP A 60 15.45 -5.44 8.72
CA ASP A 60 15.80 -6.02 7.43
C ASP A 60 14.91 -5.45 6.30
N SER A 61 15.51 -4.69 5.39
CA SER A 61 14.77 -3.99 4.34
C SER A 61 13.97 -4.91 3.41
N GLU A 62 14.34 -6.18 3.27
CA GLU A 62 13.62 -7.16 2.45
C GLU A 62 12.23 -7.47 3.04
N TYR A 63 12.14 -7.55 4.38
CA TYR A 63 10.93 -7.94 5.09
C TYR A 63 10.11 -6.75 5.59
N TYR A 64 10.79 -5.64 5.90
CA TYR A 64 10.19 -4.46 6.53
C TYR A 64 9.93 -3.32 5.56
N THR A 65 10.26 -3.46 4.27
CA THR A 65 9.88 -2.50 3.24
C THR A 65 9.19 -3.15 2.06
N ALA A 66 8.29 -2.41 1.42
CA ALA A 66 7.63 -2.87 0.20
C ALA A 66 7.23 -1.69 -0.67
N GLU A 67 7.09 -1.94 -1.97
CA GLU A 67 6.40 -1.03 -2.89
C GLU A 67 5.09 -1.70 -3.29
N ASN A 68 3.99 -0.95 -3.31
CA ASN A 68 2.72 -1.43 -3.84
C ASN A 68 2.05 -0.31 -4.62
N ASP A 69 1.32 -0.67 -5.67
CA ASP A 69 0.45 0.23 -6.39
C ASP A 69 -1.02 -0.19 -6.24
N SER A 70 -1.93 0.76 -6.38
CA SER A 70 -3.37 0.51 -6.25
C SER A 70 -3.97 -0.20 -7.47
N TYR A 71 -3.19 -0.49 -8.52
CA TYR A 71 -3.63 -1.25 -9.69
C TYR A 71 -3.60 -2.75 -9.43
N ASP A 72 -2.77 -3.23 -8.50
CA ASP A 72 -2.73 -4.64 -8.08
C ASP A 72 -3.93 -5.06 -7.22
N LEU A 73 -4.88 -4.15 -6.96
CA LEU A 73 -6.14 -4.49 -6.29
C LEU A 73 -7.11 -5.16 -7.29
N PRO A 74 -7.89 -6.17 -6.87
CA PRO A 74 -8.83 -6.91 -7.73
C PRO A 74 -10.06 -6.07 -8.16
N TYR A 75 -10.02 -4.76 -7.99
CA TYR A 75 -11.09 -3.85 -8.32
C TYR A 75 -10.85 -3.24 -9.70
N ASP A 76 -11.57 -3.75 -10.69
CA ASP A 76 -11.64 -3.10 -11.99
C ASP A 76 -12.33 -1.73 -11.83
N ALA A 77 -11.60 -0.65 -12.08
CA ALA A 77 -12.22 0.66 -12.23
C ALA A 77 -13.22 0.61 -13.40
N TYR A 78 -14.30 1.39 -13.29
CA TYR A 78 -15.26 1.53 -14.38
C TYR A 78 -14.59 2.18 -15.59
N ASP A 79 -14.28 1.38 -16.61
CA ASP A 79 -13.70 1.81 -17.88
C ASP A 79 -14.60 1.35 -19.04
N PRO A 80 -15.49 2.24 -19.52
CA PRO A 80 -16.38 1.93 -20.64
C PRO A 80 -15.63 1.86 -21.98
N THR A 81 -14.34 2.23 -22.03
CA THR A 81 -13.50 2.20 -23.24
C THR A 81 -12.63 0.95 -23.36
N SER A 82 -12.65 0.08 -22.34
CA SER A 82 -11.84 -1.15 -22.31
C SER A 82 -12.24 -2.12 -23.43
N LYS A 83 -11.23 -2.78 -24.04
CA LYS A 83 -11.42 -3.82 -25.08
C LYS A 83 -12.23 -5.04 -24.60
N LYS A 84 -12.36 -5.24 -23.30
CA LYS A 84 -13.23 -6.23 -22.66
C LYS A 84 -13.95 -5.55 -21.50
N PRO A 85 -15.07 -4.85 -21.73
CA PRO A 85 -15.71 -4.04 -20.72
C PRO A 85 -16.48 -4.96 -19.75
N ARG A 86 -15.76 -5.58 -18.81
CA ARG A 86 -16.37 -6.42 -17.76
C ARG A 86 -17.19 -5.59 -16.76
N THR A 87 -17.04 -4.27 -16.80
CA THR A 87 -17.61 -3.32 -15.85
C THR A 87 -18.71 -2.43 -16.43
N GLN A 88 -19.07 -2.55 -17.72
CA GLN A 88 -20.08 -1.68 -18.35
C GLN A 88 -21.48 -1.90 -17.76
N ILE A 89 -22.17 -0.80 -17.46
CA ILE A 89 -23.57 -0.80 -17.01
C ILE A 89 -24.43 -0.25 -18.13
N GLU A 90 -25.35 -1.08 -18.62
CA GLU A 90 -26.31 -0.73 -19.67
C GLU A 90 -27.65 -0.34 -19.07
N LEU A 91 -28.23 0.76 -19.55
CA LEU A 91 -29.58 1.20 -19.22
C LEU A 91 -30.53 0.84 -20.37
N MET A 92 -31.64 0.19 -20.06
CA MET A 92 -32.69 -0.09 -21.04
C MET A 92 -33.67 1.08 -21.12
N GLN A 93 -33.83 1.62 -22.33
CA GLN A 93 -34.82 2.65 -22.63
C GLN A 93 -36.20 2.03 -22.89
N SER A 94 -37.24 2.87 -22.88
CA SER A 94 -38.63 2.44 -23.10
C SER A 94 -38.88 1.80 -24.46
N ASP A 95 -38.05 2.08 -25.47
CA ASP A 95 -38.10 1.47 -26.80
C ASP A 95 -37.32 0.14 -26.89
N GLY A 96 -36.74 -0.32 -25.78
CA GLY A 96 -35.93 -1.53 -25.69
C GLY A 96 -34.47 -1.36 -26.11
N SER A 97 -34.04 -0.16 -26.52
CA SER A 97 -32.64 0.12 -26.81
C SER A 97 -31.80 0.17 -25.52
N LEU A 98 -30.52 -0.18 -25.63
CA LEU A 98 -29.54 -0.08 -24.53
C LEU A 98 -28.66 1.16 -24.72
N VAL A 99 -28.39 1.87 -23.64
CA VAL A 99 -27.45 2.98 -23.59
C VAL A 99 -26.51 2.85 -22.40
N GLU A 100 -25.23 3.13 -22.63
CA GLU A 100 -24.20 3.03 -21.60
C GLU A 100 -24.35 4.15 -20.55
N LEU A 101 -24.29 3.80 -19.26
CA LEU A 101 -24.60 4.72 -18.16
C LEU A 101 -23.76 6.01 -18.14
N SER A 102 -22.46 5.96 -18.41
CA SER A 102 -21.58 7.13 -18.39
C SER A 102 -21.85 8.10 -19.55
N THR A 103 -22.41 7.63 -20.67
CA THR A 103 -22.80 8.50 -21.80
C THR A 103 -23.97 9.42 -21.45
N VAL A 104 -24.83 9.02 -20.50
CA VAL A 104 -26.03 9.78 -20.12
C VAL A 104 -25.98 10.40 -18.72
N SER A 105 -25.00 10.03 -17.89
CA SER A 105 -24.82 10.56 -16.54
C SER A 105 -23.51 11.33 -16.41
N ASP A 106 -23.62 12.65 -16.28
CA ASP A 106 -22.48 13.55 -16.07
C ASP A 106 -21.70 13.23 -14.79
N LEU A 107 -22.42 12.83 -13.73
CA LEU A 107 -21.81 12.41 -12.47
C LEU A 107 -20.97 11.16 -12.65
N VAL A 108 -21.51 10.13 -13.31
CA VAL A 108 -20.80 8.88 -13.57
C VAL A 108 -19.61 9.15 -14.47
N ARG A 109 -19.78 9.91 -15.55
CA ARG A 109 -18.68 10.31 -16.45
C ARG A 109 -17.55 11.04 -15.73
N ALA A 110 -17.86 11.88 -14.74
CA ALA A 110 -16.85 12.62 -13.99
C ALA A 110 -15.99 11.75 -13.04
N ILE A 111 -16.46 10.54 -12.71
CA ILE A 111 -15.76 9.57 -11.85
C ILE A 111 -15.20 8.37 -12.64
N SER A 112 -15.76 8.04 -13.80
CA SER A 112 -15.26 7.02 -14.72
C SER A 112 -13.90 7.40 -15.30
N GLY A 113 -12.98 6.43 -15.43
CA GLY A 113 -11.67 6.62 -16.06
C GLY A 113 -10.63 7.46 -15.30
N LYS A 114 -10.93 7.98 -14.10
CA LYS A 114 -9.92 8.60 -13.22
C LYS A 114 -9.15 7.53 -12.47
N VAL A 115 -8.22 6.86 -13.15
CA VAL A 115 -7.30 5.96 -12.45
C VAL A 115 -6.20 6.79 -11.82
N SER A 116 -6.32 7.03 -10.51
CA SER A 116 -5.24 7.65 -9.75
C SER A 116 -4.25 6.58 -9.35
N ARG A 117 -3.05 6.61 -9.94
CA ARG A 117 -1.91 5.79 -9.52
C ARG A 117 -1.48 6.25 -8.11
N ASP A 118 -1.92 5.53 -7.08
CA ASP A 118 -1.37 5.66 -5.72
C ASP A 118 -0.37 4.54 -5.50
N GLU A 119 0.88 4.84 -5.87
CA GLU A 119 2.05 4.04 -5.53
C GLU A 119 2.56 4.44 -4.15
N ARG A 120 2.89 3.46 -3.33
CA ARG A 120 3.32 3.69 -1.95
C ARG A 120 4.55 2.85 -1.62
N PHE A 121 5.47 3.46 -0.87
CA PHE A 121 6.55 2.79 -0.18
C PHE A 121 6.16 2.54 1.28
N PHE A 122 6.26 1.29 1.72
CA PHE A 122 5.96 0.84 3.09
C PHE A 122 7.25 0.69 3.90
N PHE A 123 7.18 1.02 5.19
CA PHE A 123 8.31 1.02 6.12
C PHE A 123 7.84 0.91 7.59
N PRO A 124 8.71 0.52 8.55
CA PRO A 124 8.36 0.46 9.97
C PRO A 124 7.92 1.84 10.49
N LYS A 125 6.83 1.88 11.26
CA LYS A 125 6.32 3.14 11.84
C LYS A 125 7.34 3.79 12.77
N GLU A 126 8.19 2.97 13.36
CA GLU A 126 9.29 3.31 14.25
C GLU A 126 10.26 4.33 13.63
N MET A 127 10.39 4.34 12.29
CA MET A 127 11.20 5.31 11.55
C MET A 127 10.70 6.76 11.66
N LEU A 128 9.49 6.99 12.18
CA LEU A 128 8.88 8.32 12.34
C LEU A 128 8.80 8.77 13.81
N ILE A 129 9.47 8.08 14.72
CA ILE A 129 9.44 8.43 16.14
C ILE A 129 10.45 9.56 16.39
N ASP A 130 9.96 10.70 16.89
CA ASP A 130 10.80 11.74 17.47
C ASP A 130 11.39 11.23 18.79
N SER A 131 12.62 10.74 18.75
CA SER A 131 13.28 10.15 19.90
C SER A 131 14.67 10.75 20.08
N ASN A 132 14.76 11.79 20.91
CA ASN A 132 16.03 12.39 21.35
C ASN A 132 16.91 11.42 22.18
N GLU A 133 16.42 10.23 22.51
CA GLU A 133 17.10 9.24 23.35
C GLU A 133 17.41 7.92 22.61
N SER A 134 17.21 7.85 21.28
CA SER A 134 17.53 6.66 20.50
C SER A 134 19.01 6.63 20.14
N LEU A 135 19.60 5.44 20.05
CA LEU A 135 20.93 5.26 19.45
C LEU A 135 20.94 5.56 17.93
N PHE A 136 19.76 5.61 17.31
CA PHE A 136 19.55 5.79 15.86
C PHE A 136 18.91 7.13 15.50
N THR A 137 18.99 8.15 16.37
CA THR A 137 18.36 9.46 16.15
C THR A 137 18.75 10.05 14.79
N ASP A 138 20.04 10.07 14.45
CA ASP A 138 20.53 10.61 13.17
C ASP A 138 19.92 9.88 11.96
N THR A 139 19.80 8.55 12.02
CA THR A 139 19.18 7.73 10.97
C THR A 139 17.69 8.04 10.84
N PHE A 140 16.98 8.19 11.96
CA PHE A 140 15.56 8.55 11.95
C PHE A 140 15.34 9.95 11.40
N GLU A 141 16.17 10.93 11.76
CA GLU A 141 16.09 12.29 11.23
C GLU A 141 16.37 12.33 9.73
N ALA A 142 17.41 11.61 9.26
CA ALA A 142 17.73 11.49 7.85
C ALA A 142 16.59 10.84 7.05
N PHE A 143 15.97 9.79 7.58
CA PHE A 143 14.80 9.16 6.96
C PHE A 143 13.60 10.12 6.89
N GLN A 144 13.30 10.80 7.99
CA GLN A 144 12.16 11.71 8.08
C GLN A 144 12.32 12.96 7.20
N ALA A 145 13.54 13.42 6.95
CA ALA A 145 13.82 14.54 6.05
C ALA A 145 13.31 14.29 4.61
N HIS A 146 13.20 13.03 4.21
CA HIS A 146 12.67 12.61 2.92
C HIS A 146 11.14 12.53 2.88
N ILE A 147 10.44 12.61 4.02
CA ILE A 147 8.98 12.42 4.06
C ILE A 147 8.29 13.73 4.44
N LYS A 148 7.49 14.27 3.52
CA LYS A 148 6.67 15.46 3.76
C LYS A 148 5.22 15.21 3.40
N ASN A 149 4.31 15.40 4.36
CA ASN A 149 2.87 15.18 4.16
C ASN A 149 2.52 13.75 3.64
N ASN A 150 3.24 12.73 4.12
CA ASN A 150 3.15 11.34 3.66
C ASN A 150 3.51 11.14 2.17
N ILE A 151 4.39 12.00 1.64
CA ILE A 151 4.96 11.88 0.29
C ILE A 151 6.48 11.84 0.46
N ILE A 152 7.14 10.92 -0.25
CA ILE A 152 8.59 10.91 -0.44
C ILE A 152 8.95 11.90 -1.53
#